data_AF-A0A7Y5QCW9-F1
#
_entry.id   AF-A0A7Y5QCW9-F1
#
_cell.length_a   1.000
_cell.length_b   1.000
_cell.length_c   1.000
_cell.angle_alpha   90.00
_cell.angle_beta   90.00
_cell.angle_gamma   90.00
#
_symmetry.space_group_name_H-M   'P 1'
#
loop_
_entity.id
_entity.type
_entity.pdbx_description
1 polymer ?
#
loop_
_entity_poly.entity_id
_entity_poly.type
_entity_poly.pdbx_seq_one_letter_code
_entity_poly.pdbx_strand_id
1 'polypeptide(L)'
;MAEVVYNDLDSPESGEIEAFCVRDRQRVIMIDPTPVWTGRGHPATRGECPICSGSVFRLGRTPAHERIARPPAIHVAEPKARRARLAPDSVYIAFNAADIDFAMQLAADLDRLRMPHWLHDGEQDAARWAGGVHPALKECGRMVLVASPSALDAPDVTAAWQFFRQKGKPVIIAQVFDAPPPDVLRRAPRFDFGVDYRAAFRGLLAALNE
;
A
#
# COMPACT_ATOMS: atom_id res chain seq x y z
N MET A 1 -73.44 17.42 -19.96
CA MET A 1 -72.60 16.24 -20.23
C MET A 1 -71.26 16.76 -20.70
N ALA A 2 -70.25 16.77 -19.83
CA ALA A 2 -68.88 17.14 -20.17
C ALA A 2 -68.04 15.88 -20.04
N GLU A 3 -67.48 15.45 -21.16
CA GLU A 3 -66.65 14.25 -21.30
C GLU A 3 -65.26 14.57 -20.73
N VAL A 4 -64.92 13.94 -19.61
CA VAL A 4 -63.58 14.00 -19.04
C VAL A 4 -62.67 13.13 -19.90
N VAL A 5 -61.90 13.78 -20.76
CA VAL A 5 -60.78 13.19 -21.49
C VAL A 5 -59.68 12.94 -20.46
N TYR A 6 -59.54 11.69 -20.02
CA TYR A 6 -58.39 11.26 -19.24
C TYR A 6 -57.19 11.21 -20.18
N ASN A 7 -56.21 12.07 -19.94
CA ASN A 7 -54.96 12.09 -20.68
C ASN A 7 -54.08 10.97 -20.10
N ASP A 8 -54.18 9.77 -20.69
CA ASP A 8 -53.35 8.59 -20.38
C ASP A 8 -51.89 8.85 -20.80
N LEU A 9 -51.16 9.62 -19.99
CA LEU A 9 -49.72 9.85 -20.12
C LEU A 9 -48.95 9.24 -18.93
N ASP A 10 -49.30 8.02 -18.56
CA ASP A 10 -48.45 7.19 -17.69
C ASP A 10 -48.15 5.88 -18.42
N SER A 11 -47.25 5.97 -19.40
CA SER A 11 -46.62 4.82 -20.05
C SER A 11 -45.34 4.47 -19.27
N PRO A 12 -45.31 3.42 -18.43
CA PRO A 12 -44.12 3.04 -17.68
C PRO A 12 -43.17 2.17 -18.52
N GLU A 13 -42.68 2.64 -19.68
CA GLU A 13 -41.87 1.81 -20.58
C GLU A 13 -40.68 2.50 -21.28
N SER A 14 -40.04 3.50 -20.68
CA SER A 14 -38.72 3.90 -21.18
C SER A 14 -37.61 3.13 -20.45
N GLY A 15 -37.02 2.15 -21.14
CA GLY A 15 -35.81 1.41 -20.73
C GLY A 15 -34.54 2.25 -20.62
N GLU A 16 -34.70 3.55 -20.32
CA GLU A 16 -33.67 4.57 -20.24
C GLU A 16 -32.99 4.48 -18.88
N ILE A 17 -31.75 3.97 -18.89
CA ILE A 17 -30.98 3.79 -17.67
C ILE A 17 -30.04 4.98 -17.52
N GLU A 18 -30.38 5.88 -16.60
CA GLU A 18 -29.49 6.97 -16.21
C GLU A 18 -28.26 6.42 -15.47
N ALA A 19 -27.05 6.91 -15.79
CA ALA A 19 -25.80 6.59 -15.10
C ALA A 19 -24.88 7.82 -15.05
N PHE A 20 -23.90 7.83 -14.13
CA PHE A 20 -22.92 8.91 -14.04
C PHE A 20 -21.69 8.61 -14.92
N CYS A 21 -21.37 9.52 -15.83
CA CYS A 21 -20.13 9.45 -16.60
C CYS A 21 -18.99 10.11 -15.81
N VAL A 22 -17.95 9.33 -15.51
CA VAL A 22 -16.77 9.84 -14.76
C VAL A 22 -15.91 10.79 -15.60
N ARG A 23 -15.89 10.61 -16.93
CA ARG A 23 -15.13 11.48 -17.84
C ARG A 23 -15.79 12.86 -17.98
N ASP A 24 -17.09 12.88 -18.23
CA ASP A 24 -17.86 14.12 -18.42
C ASP A 24 -18.35 14.73 -17.10
N ARG A 25 -18.23 13.98 -15.99
CA ARG A 25 -18.66 14.33 -14.63
C ARG A 25 -20.13 14.75 -14.52
N GLN A 26 -21.00 14.12 -15.29
CA GLN A 26 -22.44 14.38 -15.28
C GLN A 26 -23.26 13.10 -15.40
N ARG A 27 -24.55 13.19 -15.07
CA ARG A 27 -25.51 12.10 -15.25
C ARG A 27 -26.00 12.11 -16.70
N VAL A 28 -26.02 10.94 -17.32
CA VAL A 28 -26.37 10.73 -18.72
C VAL A 28 -27.30 9.54 -18.84
N ILE A 29 -28.17 9.55 -19.86
CA ILE A 29 -28.92 8.36 -20.26
C ILE A 29 -27.98 7.45 -21.04
N MET A 30 -27.82 6.22 -20.58
CA MET A 30 -26.90 5.23 -21.15
C MET A 30 -27.39 4.75 -22.51
N ILE A 31 -26.49 4.75 -23.50
CA ILE A 31 -26.69 4.08 -24.79
C ILE A 31 -26.37 2.59 -24.62
N ASP A 32 -27.15 1.73 -25.28
CA ASP A 32 -27.00 0.26 -25.30
C ASP A 32 -26.85 -0.38 -23.90
N PRO A 33 -27.84 -0.17 -23.00
CA PRO A 33 -27.77 -0.69 -21.65
C PRO A 33 -27.82 -2.22 -21.62
N THR A 34 -26.70 -2.81 -21.22
CA THR A 34 -26.53 -4.26 -21.08
C THR A 34 -26.50 -4.66 -19.60
N PRO A 35 -27.40 -5.54 -19.13
CA PRO A 35 -27.33 -6.10 -17.78
C PRO A 35 -26.10 -7.00 -17.61
N VAL A 36 -25.35 -6.82 -16.52
CA VAL A 36 -24.13 -7.57 -16.21
C VAL A 36 -24.08 -7.92 -14.72
N TRP A 37 -23.50 -9.08 -14.41
CA TRP A 37 -23.16 -9.45 -13.04
C TRP A 37 -21.70 -9.09 -12.75
N THR A 38 -21.45 -8.37 -11.66
CA THR A 38 -20.08 -8.08 -11.20
C THR A 38 -19.37 -9.37 -10.76
N GLY A 39 -18.04 -9.35 -10.66
CA GLY A 39 -17.27 -10.51 -10.15
C GLY A 39 -17.67 -10.96 -8.74
N ARG A 40 -18.25 -10.05 -7.92
CA ARG A 40 -18.81 -10.34 -6.59
C ARG A 40 -20.27 -10.82 -6.63
N GLY A 41 -20.88 -10.92 -7.81
CA GLY A 41 -22.25 -11.36 -8.02
C GLY A 41 -23.32 -10.31 -7.70
N HIS A 42 -22.98 -9.02 -7.65
CA HIS A 42 -23.98 -7.93 -7.62
C HIS A 42 -24.48 -7.58 -9.02
N PRO A 43 -25.79 -7.26 -9.17
CA PRO A 43 -26.37 -6.85 -10.44
C PRO A 43 -25.97 -5.42 -10.80
N ALA A 44 -25.75 -5.17 -12.09
CA ALA A 44 -25.40 -3.86 -12.62
C ALA A 44 -25.76 -3.75 -14.11
N THR A 45 -25.75 -2.52 -14.63
CA THR A 45 -25.94 -2.25 -16.05
C THR A 45 -24.73 -1.49 -16.58
N ARG A 46 -24.19 -1.94 -17.71
CA ARG A 46 -23.11 -1.27 -18.45
C ARG A 46 -23.65 -0.79 -19.79
N GLY A 47 -23.16 0.35 -20.26
CA GLY A 47 -23.39 0.84 -21.60
C GLY A 47 -22.45 1.98 -21.92
N GLU A 48 -22.86 2.87 -22.81
CA GLU A 48 -22.01 3.93 -23.38
C GLU A 48 -22.55 5.33 -23.09
N CYS A 49 -21.64 6.28 -22.89
CA CYS A 49 -21.98 7.68 -22.69
C CYS A 49 -22.34 8.33 -24.04
N PRO A 50 -23.49 9.01 -24.18
CA PRO A 50 -23.86 9.72 -25.42
C PRO A 50 -22.94 10.90 -25.77
N ILE A 51 -22.12 11.37 -24.81
CA ILE A 51 -21.31 12.59 -24.96
C ILE A 51 -19.88 12.25 -25.37
N CYS A 52 -19.22 11.34 -24.64
CA CYS A 52 -17.82 10.98 -24.89
C CYS A 52 -17.61 9.54 -25.39
N SER A 53 -18.69 8.78 -25.62
CA SER A 53 -18.65 7.35 -25.97
C SER A 53 -17.88 6.48 -24.97
N GLY A 54 -17.61 6.99 -23.77
CA GLY A 54 -16.95 6.25 -22.69
C GLY A 54 -17.91 5.24 -22.06
N SER A 55 -17.39 4.13 -21.57
CA SER A 55 -18.22 3.17 -20.84
C SER A 55 -18.76 3.79 -19.54
N VAL A 56 -20.07 3.70 -19.37
CA VAL A 56 -20.79 4.09 -18.15
C VAL A 56 -21.32 2.83 -17.46
N PHE A 57 -21.42 2.91 -16.14
CA PHE A 57 -21.79 1.78 -15.30
C PHE A 57 -22.72 2.24 -14.19
N ARG A 58 -23.85 1.54 -14.02
CA ARG A 58 -24.79 1.75 -12.92
C ARG A 58 -24.95 0.47 -12.12
N LEU A 59 -24.67 0.55 -10.83
CA LEU A 59 -24.99 -0.53 -9.91
C LEU A 59 -26.50 -0.58 -9.66
N GLY A 60 -27.07 -1.77 -9.58
CA GLY A 60 -28.48 -1.96 -9.27
C GLY A 60 -29.14 -3.07 -10.07
N ARG A 61 -30.20 -3.64 -9.51
CA ARG A 61 -31.04 -4.62 -10.21
C ARG A 61 -32.00 -3.89 -11.14
N THR A 62 -32.13 -4.40 -12.35
CA THR A 62 -33.10 -3.95 -13.35
C THR A 62 -33.91 -5.14 -13.84
N PRO A 63 -35.10 -4.94 -14.43
CA PRO A 63 -35.90 -6.03 -15.02
C PRO A 63 -35.11 -6.89 -16.02
N ALA A 64 -34.13 -6.29 -16.71
CA ALA A 64 -33.26 -6.98 -17.66
C ALA A 64 -32.39 -8.09 -17.02
N HIS A 65 -32.19 -8.07 -15.69
CA HIS A 65 -31.45 -9.12 -14.96
C HIS A 65 -32.24 -10.41 -14.76
N GLU A 66 -33.56 -10.41 -14.95
CA GLU A 66 -34.37 -11.63 -14.85
C GLU A 66 -34.06 -12.62 -15.97
N ARG A 67 -33.56 -12.11 -17.10
CA ARG A 67 -33.25 -12.88 -18.30
C ARG A 67 -31.84 -13.48 -18.29
N ILE A 68 -31.00 -13.14 -17.29
CA ILE A 68 -29.61 -13.58 -17.20
C ILE A 68 -29.37 -14.34 -15.90
N ALA A 69 -28.92 -15.59 -16.03
CA ALA A 69 -28.53 -16.40 -14.89
C ALA A 69 -27.39 -15.74 -14.11
N ARG A 70 -27.53 -15.68 -12.78
CA ARG A 70 -26.48 -15.21 -11.89
C ARG A 70 -25.34 -16.23 -11.89
N PRO A 71 -24.12 -15.89 -12.35
CA PRO A 71 -22.98 -16.78 -12.23
C PRO A 71 -22.65 -17.01 -10.75
N PRO A 72 -22.09 -18.16 -10.37
CA PRO A 72 -21.57 -18.36 -9.02
C PRO A 72 -20.56 -17.25 -8.74
N ALA A 73 -20.69 -16.59 -7.58
CA ALA A 73 -19.77 -15.54 -7.20
C ALA A 73 -18.35 -16.14 -7.17
N ILE A 74 -17.49 -15.67 -8.07
CA ILE A 74 -16.08 -15.98 -7.96
C ILE A 74 -15.63 -15.27 -6.69
N HIS A 75 -14.94 -15.98 -5.80
CA HIS A 75 -14.17 -15.34 -4.76
C HIS A 75 -13.10 -14.51 -5.45
N VAL A 76 -13.45 -13.27 -5.79
CA VAL A 76 -12.47 -12.26 -6.17
C VAL A 76 -11.53 -12.24 -4.99
N ALA A 77 -10.29 -12.71 -5.19
CA ALA A 77 -9.27 -12.74 -4.17
C ALA A 77 -9.39 -11.45 -3.37
N GLU A 78 -9.47 -11.58 -2.04
CA GLU A 78 -9.59 -10.43 -1.15
C GLU A 78 -8.65 -9.35 -1.66
N PRO A 79 -9.11 -8.08 -1.78
CA PRO A 79 -8.21 -7.01 -2.22
C PRO A 79 -6.97 -7.16 -1.35
N LYS A 80 -5.81 -7.52 -1.96
CA LYS A 80 -4.56 -7.86 -1.27
C LYS A 80 -4.52 -6.98 -0.05
N ALA A 81 -4.71 -7.58 1.14
CA ALA A 81 -4.95 -6.83 2.36
C ALA A 81 -4.06 -5.60 2.29
N ARG A 82 -4.65 -4.39 2.22
CA ARG A 82 -3.83 -3.17 2.18
C ARG A 82 -2.87 -3.36 3.34
N ARG A 83 -1.59 -3.63 3.04
CA ARG A 83 -0.55 -3.81 4.08
C ARG A 83 -0.82 -2.65 5.02
N ALA A 84 -1.13 -2.97 6.27
CA ALA A 84 -1.45 -1.93 7.25
C ALA A 84 -0.30 -0.92 7.13
N ARG A 85 -0.63 0.34 6.80
CA ARG A 85 0.42 1.35 6.64
C ARG A 85 1.28 1.27 7.89
N LEU A 86 2.58 1.07 7.71
CA LEU A 86 3.49 1.12 8.84
C LEU A 86 3.33 2.50 9.49
N ALA A 87 3.28 2.51 10.82
CA ALA A 87 3.08 3.73 11.57
C ALA A 87 4.26 4.69 11.31
N PRO A 88 4.07 6.02 11.33
CA PRO A 88 5.15 6.97 11.01
C PRO A 88 6.37 6.85 11.93
N ASP A 89 6.18 6.35 13.14
CA ASP A 89 7.21 6.04 14.14
C ASP A 89 7.88 4.68 13.92
N SER A 90 7.50 3.93 12.89
CA SER A 90 8.05 2.60 12.65
C SER A 90 9.51 2.63 12.23
N VAL A 91 10.25 1.63 12.69
CA VAL A 91 11.69 1.50 12.53
C VAL A 91 12.00 0.57 11.36
N TYR A 92 12.75 1.06 10.37
CA TYR A 92 13.33 0.22 9.33
C TYR A 92 14.69 -0.30 9.79
N ILE A 93 14.86 -1.62 9.91
CA ILE A 93 16.14 -2.24 10.26
C ILE A 93 16.82 -2.66 8.95
N ALA A 94 17.85 -1.92 8.56
CA ALA A 94 18.70 -2.21 7.41
C ALA A 94 19.90 -3.06 7.85
N PHE A 95 20.03 -4.27 7.28
CA PHE A 95 21.09 -5.22 7.60
C PHE A 95 21.38 -6.10 6.39
N ASN A 96 22.56 -6.73 6.34
CA ASN A 96 22.89 -7.75 5.35
C ASN A 96 22.56 -9.15 5.90
N ALA A 97 22.36 -10.14 5.04
CA ALA A 97 22.05 -11.53 5.42
C ALA A 97 23.05 -12.13 6.44
N ALA A 98 24.32 -11.70 6.42
CA ALA A 98 25.33 -12.13 7.39
C ALA A 98 25.06 -11.66 8.83
N ASP A 99 24.29 -10.57 9.01
CA ASP A 99 23.97 -9.97 10.30
C ASP A 99 22.54 -10.30 10.76
N ILE A 100 21.90 -11.29 10.14
CA ILE A 100 20.49 -11.63 10.38
C ILE A 100 20.20 -11.97 11.84
N ASP A 101 21.09 -12.70 12.52
CA ASP A 101 20.88 -13.11 13.91
C ASP A 101 20.79 -11.87 14.83
N PHE A 102 21.67 -10.89 14.62
CA PHE A 102 21.63 -9.63 15.35
C PHE A 102 20.39 -8.81 15.00
N ALA A 103 20.04 -8.72 13.71
CA ALA A 103 18.86 -7.99 13.27
C ALA A 103 17.57 -8.58 13.85
N MET A 104 17.46 -9.91 13.91
CA MET A 104 16.34 -10.63 14.52
C MET A 104 16.29 -10.42 16.04
N GLN A 105 17.44 -10.44 16.72
CA GLN A 105 17.51 -10.13 18.15
C GLN A 105 17.02 -8.69 18.42
N LEU A 106 17.50 -7.72 17.64
CA LEU A 106 17.09 -6.33 17.75
C LEU A 106 15.58 -6.18 17.49
N ALA A 107 15.06 -6.81 16.43
CA ALA A 107 13.64 -6.85 16.12
C ALA A 107 12.80 -7.39 17.28
N ALA A 108 13.19 -8.52 17.86
CA ALA A 108 12.51 -9.10 19.02
C ALA A 108 12.51 -8.15 20.23
N ASP A 109 13.57 -7.38 20.42
CA ASP A 109 13.66 -6.40 21.51
C ASP A 109 12.79 -5.17 21.25
N LEU A 110 12.70 -4.67 20.01
CA LEU A 110 11.78 -3.60 19.63
C LEU A 110 10.31 -4.05 19.77
N ASP A 111 10.01 -5.30 19.43
CA ASP A 111 8.68 -5.89 19.59
C ASP A 111 8.21 -5.97 21.03
N ARG A 112 9.13 -6.31 21.97
CA ARG A 112 8.83 -6.29 23.41
C ARG A 112 8.43 -4.89 23.89
N LEU A 113 8.92 -3.86 23.22
CA LEU A 113 8.59 -2.45 23.48
C LEU A 113 7.40 -1.96 22.66
N ARG A 114 6.74 -2.84 21.89
CA ARG A 114 5.61 -2.52 21.00
C ARG A 114 5.94 -1.47 19.94
N MET A 115 7.20 -1.34 19.55
CA MET A 115 7.58 -0.45 18.46
C MET A 115 7.43 -1.18 17.12
N PRO A 116 6.59 -0.66 16.20
CA PRO A 116 6.45 -1.25 14.88
C PRO A 116 7.79 -1.21 14.15
N HIS A 117 8.22 -2.33 13.59
CA HIS A 117 9.48 -2.40 12.89
C HIS A 117 9.35 -3.20 11.59
N TRP A 118 10.29 -2.97 10.67
CA TRP A 118 10.42 -3.69 9.42
C TRP A 118 11.85 -4.19 9.26
N LEU A 119 12.02 -5.47 8.94
CA LEU A 119 13.31 -6.07 8.64
C LEU A 119 13.59 -5.97 7.13
N HIS A 120 14.77 -5.48 6.76
CA HIS A 120 15.24 -5.49 5.37
C HIS A 120 15.42 -6.93 4.86
N ASP A 121 14.64 -7.34 3.86
CA ASP A 121 14.78 -8.62 3.17
C ASP A 121 15.44 -8.40 1.79
N GLY A 122 16.77 -8.54 1.74
CA GLY A 122 17.59 -8.20 0.58
C GLY A 122 17.24 -8.89 -0.75
N GLU A 123 16.50 -10.02 -0.75
CA GLU A 123 16.35 -10.85 -1.95
C GLU A 123 14.90 -11.13 -2.40
N GLN A 124 13.92 -11.18 -1.49
CA GLN A 124 12.58 -11.69 -1.82
C GLN A 124 11.65 -10.64 -2.45
N ASP A 125 11.95 -9.35 -2.25
CA ASP A 125 11.06 -8.28 -2.66
C ASP A 125 11.67 -7.37 -3.76
N ALA A 126 13.00 -7.35 -3.97
CA ALA A 126 13.64 -6.54 -5.03
C ALA A 126 13.08 -6.83 -6.45
N ALA A 127 12.75 -8.09 -6.74
CA ALA A 127 12.17 -8.51 -8.01
C ALA A 127 10.68 -8.12 -8.22
N ARG A 128 9.99 -7.60 -7.20
CA ARG A 128 8.53 -7.38 -7.23
C ARG A 128 8.08 -5.92 -7.31
N TRP A 129 8.97 -4.95 -7.16
CA TRP A 129 8.58 -3.52 -7.19
C TRP A 129 8.89 -2.89 -8.54
N ALA A 130 7.87 -2.75 -9.39
CA ALA A 130 7.94 -2.09 -10.70
C ALA A 130 8.42 -0.62 -10.69
N GLY A 131 8.69 -0.04 -9.51
CA GLY A 131 9.13 1.35 -9.32
C GLY A 131 10.42 1.53 -8.51
N GLY A 132 11.20 0.46 -8.29
CA GLY A 132 12.59 0.53 -7.80
C GLY A 132 12.81 0.87 -6.31
N VAL A 133 11.77 1.10 -5.51
CA VAL A 133 11.91 1.39 -4.07
C VAL A 133 10.86 0.63 -3.26
N HIS A 134 11.32 -0.14 -2.27
CA HIS A 134 10.47 -0.90 -1.36
C HIS A 134 9.51 0.02 -0.58
N PRO A 135 8.20 -0.30 -0.46
CA PRO A 135 7.23 0.58 0.20
C PRO A 135 7.55 0.82 1.68
N ALA A 136 8.14 -0.14 2.40
CA ALA A 136 8.54 0.08 3.78
C ALA A 136 9.63 1.17 3.94
N LEU A 137 10.46 1.42 2.92
CA LEU A 137 11.39 2.57 2.95
C LEU A 137 10.61 3.90 2.92
N LYS A 138 9.47 3.93 2.22
CA LYS A 138 8.59 5.10 2.15
C LYS A 138 7.79 5.27 3.43
N GLU A 139 7.28 4.17 3.99
CA GLU A 139 6.38 4.18 5.13
C GLU A 139 7.09 4.36 6.48
N CYS A 140 8.24 3.71 6.72
CA CYS A 140 8.97 3.88 7.98
C CYS A 140 9.53 5.28 8.12
N GLY A 141 9.34 5.92 9.29
CA GLY A 141 9.88 7.25 9.54
C GLY A 141 11.33 7.28 9.99
N ARG A 142 11.81 6.18 10.59
CA ARG A 142 13.18 6.08 11.14
C ARG A 142 13.88 4.82 10.65
N MET A 143 15.22 4.85 10.62
CA MET A 143 16.01 3.68 10.24
C MET A 143 17.10 3.38 11.27
N VAL A 144 17.26 2.09 11.58
CA VAL A 144 18.44 1.54 12.24
C VAL A 144 19.26 0.79 11.20
N LEU A 145 20.50 1.22 11.00
CA LEU A 145 21.48 0.53 10.17
C LEU A 145 22.33 -0.38 11.07
N VAL A 146 22.27 -1.69 10.83
CA VAL A 146 23.21 -2.64 11.42
C VAL A 146 24.53 -2.52 10.67
N ALA A 147 25.51 -1.87 11.29
CA ALA A 147 26.82 -1.63 10.69
C ALA A 147 27.76 -2.80 10.96
N SER A 148 28.00 -3.57 9.91
CA SER A 148 29.08 -4.54 9.75
C SER A 148 29.82 -4.24 8.44
N PRO A 149 31.06 -4.72 8.24
CA PRO A 149 31.76 -4.57 6.96
C PRO A 149 30.90 -5.09 5.79
N SER A 150 30.24 -6.23 5.99
CA SER A 150 29.41 -6.85 4.97
C SER A 150 28.14 -6.04 4.64
N ALA A 151 27.54 -5.39 5.63
CA ALA A 151 26.36 -4.55 5.44
C ALA A 151 26.68 -3.21 4.77
N LEU A 152 27.86 -2.66 5.03
CA LEU A 152 28.29 -1.40 4.41
C LEU A 152 28.65 -1.58 2.92
N ASP A 153 29.14 -2.76 2.53
CA ASP A 153 29.45 -3.10 1.13
C ASP A 153 28.22 -3.60 0.35
N ALA A 154 27.11 -3.91 1.03
CA ALA A 154 25.91 -4.45 0.39
C ALA A 154 25.15 -3.34 -0.39
N PRO A 155 24.83 -3.55 -1.68
CA PRO A 155 24.26 -2.51 -2.54
C PRO A 155 22.81 -2.16 -2.17
N ASP A 156 22.04 -3.13 -1.70
CA ASP A 156 20.67 -3.02 -1.21
C ASP A 156 20.58 -2.21 0.09
N VAL A 157 21.44 -2.52 1.06
CA VAL A 157 21.60 -1.75 2.31
C VAL A 157 22.07 -0.33 1.99
N THR A 158 22.99 -0.19 1.04
CA THR A 158 23.48 1.10 0.58
C THR A 158 22.39 1.97 -0.01
N ALA A 159 21.58 1.42 -0.92
CA ALA A 159 20.44 2.11 -1.49
C ALA A 159 19.41 2.51 -0.41
N ALA A 160 19.18 1.64 0.59
CA ALA A 160 18.24 1.90 1.67
C ALA A 160 18.67 3.11 2.52
N TRP A 161 19.91 3.14 3.02
CA TRP A 161 20.34 4.27 3.86
C TRP A 161 20.47 5.57 3.07
N GLN A 162 20.88 5.50 1.79
CA GLN A 162 20.91 6.68 0.91
C GLN A 162 19.51 7.27 0.72
N PHE A 163 18.49 6.42 0.56
CA PHE A 163 17.09 6.86 0.45
C PHE A 163 16.65 7.62 1.71
N PHE A 164 16.92 7.09 2.91
CA PHE A 164 16.57 7.76 4.16
C PHE A 164 17.25 9.12 4.28
N ARG A 165 18.55 9.22 3.94
CA ARG A 165 19.29 10.48 3.97
C ARG A 165 18.75 11.49 2.96
N GLN A 166 18.45 11.06 1.74
CA GLN A 166 17.87 11.94 0.71
C GLN A 166 16.48 12.48 1.12
N LYS A 167 15.70 11.69 1.87
CA LYS A 167 14.39 12.08 2.40
C LYS A 167 14.44 12.84 3.72
N GLY A 168 15.64 13.10 4.25
CA GLY A 168 15.82 13.78 5.54
C GLY A 168 15.32 12.96 6.74
N LYS A 169 15.17 11.64 6.57
CA LYS A 169 14.76 10.74 7.65
C LYS A 169 15.95 10.39 8.54
N PRO A 170 15.75 10.27 9.87
CA PRO A 170 16.82 9.91 10.80
C PRO A 170 17.35 8.51 10.52
N VAL A 171 18.67 8.39 10.61
CA VAL A 171 19.43 7.15 10.49
C VAL A 171 20.24 7.01 11.77
N ILE A 172 20.02 5.91 12.48
CA ILE A 172 20.76 5.53 13.69
C ILE A 172 21.61 4.32 13.34
N ILE A 173 22.87 4.28 13.78
CA ILE A 173 23.80 3.18 13.51
C ILE A 173 23.90 2.28 14.74
N ALA A 174 23.57 1.00 14.55
CA ALA A 174 23.88 -0.08 15.47
C ALA A 174 25.17 -0.76 15.00
N GLN A 175 26.30 -0.42 15.61
CA GLN A 175 27.61 -0.93 15.23
C GLN A 175 27.84 -2.29 15.88
N VAL A 176 27.96 -3.34 15.07
CA VAL A 176 28.18 -4.73 15.55
C VAL A 176 29.65 -5.12 15.43
N PHE A 177 30.34 -4.57 14.43
CA PHE A 177 31.77 -4.76 14.19
C PHE A 177 32.47 -3.41 14.07
N ASP A 178 33.79 -3.39 14.26
CA ASP A 178 34.59 -2.20 14.02
C ASP A 178 34.71 -1.95 12.51
N ALA A 179 33.72 -1.24 11.96
CA ALA A 179 33.64 -0.86 10.57
C ALA A 179 33.37 0.65 10.50
N PRO A 180 34.29 1.44 9.91
CA PRO A 180 34.09 2.88 9.82
C PRO A 180 32.87 3.17 8.93
N PRO A 181 31.85 3.89 9.43
CA PRO A 181 30.69 4.20 8.62
C PRO A 181 31.05 5.15 7.47
N PRO A 182 30.34 5.08 6.32
CA PRO A 182 30.55 5.99 5.21
C PRO A 182 30.46 7.47 5.64
N ASP A 183 31.21 8.35 4.98
CA ASP A 183 31.27 9.78 5.32
C ASP A 183 29.91 10.47 5.40
N VAL A 184 28.96 10.03 4.57
CA VAL A 184 27.58 10.54 4.53
C VAL A 184 26.82 10.28 5.85
N LEU A 185 27.20 9.23 6.57
CA LEU A 185 26.65 8.80 7.84
C LEU A 185 27.53 9.19 9.04
N ARG A 186 28.62 9.96 8.84
CA ARG A 186 29.53 10.37 9.92
C ARG A 186 28.85 11.08 11.09
N ARG A 187 27.74 11.79 10.83
CA ARG A 187 26.96 12.53 11.84
C ARG A 187 25.78 11.73 12.41
N ALA A 188 25.54 10.51 11.94
CA ALA A 188 24.48 9.67 12.47
C ALA A 188 24.82 9.23 13.91
N PRO A 189 23.86 9.23 14.85
CA PRO A 189 24.06 8.63 16.17
C PRO A 189 24.51 7.19 16.03
N ARG A 190 25.56 6.81 16.78
CA ARG A 190 26.20 5.51 16.67
C ARG A 190 26.34 4.87 18.05
N PHE A 191 25.90 3.63 18.14
CA PHE A 191 25.93 2.84 19.37
C PHE A 191 26.67 1.53 19.10
N ASP A 192 27.66 1.23 19.93
CA ASP A 192 28.50 0.03 19.81
C ASP A 192 27.88 -1.13 20.59
N PHE A 193 27.39 -2.12 19.86
CA PHE A 193 26.78 -3.35 20.40
C PHE A 193 27.80 -4.48 20.63
N GLY A 194 29.08 -4.29 20.25
CA GLY A 194 30.13 -5.27 20.45
C GLY A 194 30.65 -5.33 21.89
N VAL A 195 30.44 -4.28 22.69
CA VAL A 195 30.96 -4.18 24.07
C VAL A 195 29.85 -4.43 25.11
N ASP A 196 28.80 -3.62 25.11
CA ASP A 196 27.68 -3.73 26.05
C ASP A 196 26.34 -3.51 25.34
N TYR A 197 25.67 -4.62 25.04
CA TYR A 197 24.36 -4.64 24.39
C TYR A 197 23.32 -3.79 25.13
N ARG A 198 23.25 -3.88 26.47
CA ARG A 198 22.19 -3.22 27.25
C ARG A 198 22.42 -1.71 27.30
N ALA A 199 23.67 -1.26 27.40
CA ALA A 199 23.99 0.17 27.33
C ALA A 199 23.71 0.72 25.93
N ALA A 200 24.17 0.03 24.88
CA ALA A 200 23.98 0.41 23.49
C ALA A 200 22.50 0.47 23.11
N PHE A 201 21.72 -0.55 23.48
CA PHE A 201 20.30 -0.60 23.19
C PHE A 201 19.53 0.54 23.86
N ARG A 202 19.84 0.88 25.12
CA ARG A 202 19.22 2.05 25.78
C ARG A 202 19.54 3.37 25.05
N GLY A 203 20.77 3.54 24.59
CA GLY A 203 21.16 4.69 23.78
C GLY A 203 20.41 4.74 22.44
N LEU A 204 20.32 3.60 21.76
CA LEU A 204 19.56 3.43 20.52
C LEU A 204 18.10 3.84 20.70
N LEU A 205 17.46 3.36 21.78
CA LEU A 205 16.07 3.71 22.09
C LEU A 205 15.86 5.19 22.36
N ALA A 206 16.81 5.86 23.04
CA ALA A 206 16.74 7.30 23.23
C ALA A 206 16.77 8.03 21.88
N ALA A 207 17.69 7.66 20.99
CA ALA A 207 17.82 8.25 19.66
C ALA A 207 16.63 7.93 18.74
N LEU A 208 15.94 6.81 18.95
CA LEU A 208 14.72 6.45 18.22
C LEU A 208 13.48 7.22 18.68
N ASN A 209 13.48 7.76 19.90
CA ASN A 209 12.35 8.51 20.45
C ASN A 209 12.48 10.04 20.29
N GLU A 210 13.67 10.54 19.94
CA GLU A 210 13.86 11.92 19.46
C GLU A 210 13.16 12.16 18.11
#